data_AF-A0A2R7KCF0-F1
#
_entry.id   AF-A0A2R7KCF0-F1
#
_cell.length_a   1.000
_cell.length_b   1.000
_cell.length_c   1.000
_cell.angle_alpha   90.00
_cell.angle_beta   90.00
_cell.angle_gamma   90.00
#
_symmetry.space_group_name_H-M   'P 1'
#
loop_
_entity.id
_entity.type
_entity.pdbx_description
1 polymer ?
#
loop_
_entity_poly.entity_id
_entity_poly.type
_entity_poly.pdbx_seq_one_letter_code
_entity_poly.pdbx_strand_id
1 'polypeptide(L)'
;MRTIKNLLLIVISLFAAQFAHAQTGSMKDPVSFKLKNGLTVIVAQNTGISKVYANFKTEDDAVKEAEQEGLQNLVTGLFNASEKETNGKINEVKAYNSNQIDLSKAYLTIAGNITPSAAKAIAQKAFGNWKGNTTTDESSK
;
A
#
# COMPACT_ATOMS: atom_id res chain seq x y z
N MET A 1 -55.57 13.43 -5.43
CA MET A 1 -54.24 13.93 -5.90
C MET A 1 -53.34 14.45 -4.77
N ARG A 2 -53.87 15.08 -3.70
CA ARG A 2 -53.05 15.60 -2.58
C ARG A 2 -52.31 14.51 -1.78
N THR A 3 -52.94 13.36 -1.55
CA THR A 3 -52.36 12.23 -0.81
C THR A 3 -51.21 11.53 -1.54
N ILE A 4 -51.33 11.35 -2.86
CA ILE A 4 -50.28 10.74 -3.70
C ILE A 4 -49.04 11.64 -3.79
N LYS A 5 -49.21 12.97 -3.85
CA LYS A 5 -48.10 13.93 -3.82
C LYS A 5 -47.32 13.89 -2.50
N ASN A 6 -48.02 13.77 -1.37
CA ASN A 6 -47.37 13.69 -0.06
C ASN A 6 -46.62 12.36 0.12
N LEU A 7 -47.16 11.25 -0.39
CA LEU A 7 -46.48 9.96 -0.37
C LEU A 7 -45.23 9.97 -1.26
N LEU A 8 -45.30 10.58 -2.45
CA LEU A 8 -44.16 10.73 -3.35
C LEU A 8 -43.01 11.53 -2.71
N LEU A 9 -43.33 12.62 -2.00
CA LEU A 9 -42.34 13.45 -1.30
C LEU A 9 -41.63 12.69 -0.16
N ILE A 10 -42.35 11.87 0.60
CA ILE A 10 -41.76 11.04 1.67
C ILE A 10 -40.80 10.02 1.07
N VAL A 11 -41.20 9.32 -0.01
CA VAL A 11 -40.35 8.32 -0.69
C VAL A 11 -39.09 8.95 -1.26
N ILE A 12 -39.18 10.14 -1.86
CA ILE A 12 -38.01 10.88 -2.38
C ILE A 12 -37.05 11.27 -1.24
N SER A 13 -37.58 11.71 -0.09
CA SER A 13 -36.72 12.02 1.08
C SER A 13 -36.05 10.78 1.68
N LEU A 14 -36.77 9.64 1.72
CA LEU A 14 -36.24 8.35 2.18
C LEU A 14 -35.19 7.79 1.20
N PHE A 15 -35.33 8.10 -0.08
CA PHE A 15 -34.37 7.75 -1.13
C PHE A 15 -33.12 8.64 -1.08
N ALA A 16 -33.22 9.93 -0.72
CA ALA A 16 -32.04 10.79 -0.55
C ALA A 16 -31.17 10.39 0.66
N ALA A 17 -31.77 9.91 1.76
CA ALA A 17 -31.04 9.51 2.97
C ALA A 17 -30.10 8.31 2.78
N GLN A 18 -30.38 7.45 1.80
CA GLN A 18 -29.60 6.24 1.51
C GLN A 18 -28.35 6.52 0.65
N PHE A 19 -28.22 7.69 0.01
CA PHE A 19 -27.00 8.09 -0.71
C PHE A 19 -25.96 8.79 0.18
N ALA A 20 -26.34 9.29 1.37
CA ALA A 20 -25.40 9.94 2.28
C ALA A 20 -24.38 8.99 2.91
N HIS A 21 -24.63 7.66 2.89
CA HIS A 21 -23.75 6.64 3.47
C HIS A 21 -22.79 6.00 2.45
N ALA A 22 -22.71 6.51 1.21
CA ALA A 22 -21.91 5.90 0.15
C ALA A 22 -20.42 6.30 0.13
N GLN A 23 -19.92 7.07 1.11
CA GLN A 23 -18.48 7.29 1.29
C GLN A 23 -17.95 6.50 2.47
N THR A 24 -17.27 5.42 2.11
CA THR A 24 -16.57 4.45 2.94
C THR A 24 -15.62 5.13 3.94
N GLY A 25 -16.06 5.35 5.19
CA GLY A 25 -15.19 5.78 6.30
C GLY A 25 -14.06 4.80 6.63
N SER A 26 -14.02 3.65 5.95
CA SER A 26 -12.98 2.64 6.05
C SER A 26 -11.70 2.98 5.28
N MET A 27 -11.77 3.69 4.14
CA MET A 27 -10.60 3.99 3.30
C MET A 27 -10.13 5.43 3.48
N LYS A 28 -8.87 5.59 3.89
CA LYS A 28 -8.23 6.91 4.07
C LYS A 28 -7.45 7.32 2.82
N ASP A 29 -7.18 8.62 2.69
CA ASP A 29 -6.28 9.15 1.68
C ASP A 29 -4.90 8.45 1.75
N PRO A 30 -4.31 8.10 0.60
CA PRO A 30 -3.03 7.43 0.58
C PRO A 30 -1.90 8.33 1.09
N VAL A 31 -1.00 7.75 1.88
CA VAL A 31 0.21 8.42 2.36
C VAL A 31 1.39 7.88 1.57
N SER A 32 2.15 8.77 0.94
CA SER A 32 3.40 8.44 0.24
C SER A 32 4.60 8.89 1.06
N PHE A 33 5.67 8.09 1.08
CA PHE A 33 6.96 8.47 1.64
C PHE A 33 8.09 7.74 0.92
N LYS A 34 9.26 8.37 0.90
CA LYS A 34 10.49 7.80 0.33
C LYS A 34 11.40 7.28 1.43
N LEU A 35 11.96 6.07 1.27
CA LEU A 35 13.02 5.54 2.14
C LEU A 35 14.38 6.15 1.75
N LYS A 36 15.37 6.05 2.65
CA LYS A 36 16.72 6.61 2.40
C LYS A 36 17.43 6.07 1.15
N ASN A 37 17.03 4.88 0.69
CA ASN A 37 17.57 4.21 -0.48
C ASN A 37 16.75 4.46 -1.77
N GLY A 38 15.80 5.40 -1.74
CA GLY A 38 15.03 5.79 -2.91
C GLY A 38 13.67 5.10 -3.07
N LEU A 39 13.42 3.98 -2.35
CA LEU A 39 12.15 3.24 -2.47
C LEU A 39 10.97 4.14 -2.10
N THR A 40 10.04 4.30 -3.04
CA THR A 40 8.78 5.00 -2.81
C THR A 40 7.76 4.03 -2.23
N VAL A 41 7.18 4.37 -1.08
CA VAL A 41 6.16 3.55 -0.41
C VAL A 41 4.85 4.32 -0.37
N ILE A 42 3.78 3.70 -0.86
CA ILE A 42 2.44 4.30 -0.95
C ILE A 42 1.50 3.44 -0.11
N VAL A 43 0.83 4.04 0.88
CA VAL A 43 -0.03 3.31 1.82
C VAL A 43 -1.45 3.87 1.80
N ALA A 44 -2.40 3.08 1.33
CA ALA A 44 -3.83 3.36 1.40
C ALA A 44 -4.45 2.54 2.55
N GLN A 45 -4.56 3.15 3.73
CA GLN A 45 -5.18 2.48 4.88
C GLN A 45 -6.67 2.24 4.59
N ASN A 46 -7.10 0.98 4.68
CA ASN A 46 -8.48 0.56 4.54
C ASN A 46 -8.88 -0.39 5.68
N THR A 47 -9.58 0.12 6.69
CA THR A 47 -10.03 -0.68 7.85
C THR A 47 -11.25 -1.56 7.55
N GLY A 48 -11.84 -1.44 6.37
CA GLY A 48 -12.98 -2.22 5.91
C GLY A 48 -12.59 -3.54 5.25
N ILE A 49 -11.30 -3.78 5.03
CA ILE A 49 -10.76 -5.04 4.50
C ILE A 49 -9.87 -5.71 5.55
N SER A 50 -10.03 -7.02 5.74
CA SER A 50 -9.24 -7.77 6.72
C SER A 50 -7.82 -8.10 6.25
N LYS A 51 -7.61 -8.09 4.93
CA LYS A 51 -6.33 -8.44 4.30
C LYS A 51 -5.51 -7.20 3.96
N VAL A 52 -4.19 -7.37 3.92
CA VAL A 52 -3.26 -6.37 3.41
C VAL A 52 -2.80 -6.81 2.02
N TYR A 53 -3.12 -6.01 1.02
CA TYR A 53 -2.59 -6.13 -0.33
C TYR A 53 -1.28 -5.34 -0.38
N ALA A 54 -0.18 -6.01 -0.70
CA ALA A 54 1.11 -5.37 -0.89
C ALA A 54 1.70 -5.79 -2.23
N ASN A 55 2.24 -4.83 -2.97
CA ASN A 55 2.86 -5.08 -4.25
C ASN A 55 4.19 -4.34 -4.35
N PHE A 56 5.22 -5.03 -4.86
CA PHE A 56 6.50 -4.43 -5.20
C PHE A 56 6.64 -4.39 -6.71
N LYS A 57 7.00 -3.22 -7.26
CA LYS A 57 7.24 -3.02 -8.67
C LYS A 57 8.50 -2.20 -8.87
N THR A 58 9.29 -2.56 -9.87
CA THR A 58 10.42 -1.76 -10.35
C THR A 58 10.13 -1.33 -11.78
N GLU A 59 10.56 -0.11 -12.13
CA GLU A 59 10.58 0.41 -13.50
C GLU A 59 11.93 0.20 -14.18
N ASP A 60 12.83 -0.57 -13.54
CA ASP A 60 14.11 -0.94 -14.15
C ASP A 60 13.93 -2.11 -15.13
N ASP A 61 14.05 -1.82 -16.43
CA ASP A 61 13.95 -2.79 -17.52
C ASP A 61 15.00 -3.91 -17.46
N ALA A 62 16.09 -3.73 -16.70
CA ALA A 62 17.12 -4.76 -16.52
C ALA A 62 16.67 -5.88 -15.56
N VAL A 63 15.64 -5.66 -14.75
CA VAL A 63 15.12 -6.65 -13.81
C VAL A 63 14.24 -7.65 -14.55
N LYS A 64 14.61 -8.93 -14.47
CA LYS A 64 13.84 -10.01 -15.12
C LYS A 64 12.47 -10.18 -14.46
N GLU A 65 11.48 -10.55 -15.25
CA GLU A 65 10.11 -10.79 -14.78
C GLU A 65 10.05 -11.78 -13.59
N ALA A 66 10.72 -12.93 -13.72
CA ALA A 66 10.79 -13.92 -12.65
C ALA A 66 11.43 -13.37 -11.35
N GLU A 67 12.35 -12.40 -11.45
CA GLU A 67 12.91 -11.75 -10.28
C GLU A 67 11.88 -10.82 -9.61
N GLN A 68 11.18 -10.01 -10.40
CA GLN A 68 10.11 -9.16 -9.91
C GLN A 68 8.98 -9.97 -9.24
N GLU A 69 8.54 -11.06 -9.87
CA GLU A 69 7.51 -11.95 -9.33
C GLU A 69 7.96 -12.62 -8.03
N GLY A 70 9.21 -13.10 -7.98
CA GLY A 70 9.79 -13.66 -6.76
C GLY A 70 9.73 -12.68 -5.59
N LEU A 71 10.15 -11.44 -5.81
CA LEU A 71 10.10 -10.39 -4.78
C LEU A 71 8.67 -9.99 -4.41
N GLN A 72 7.76 -9.88 -5.39
CA GLN A 72 6.36 -9.59 -5.16
C GLN A 72 5.71 -10.65 -4.25
N ASN A 73 6.02 -11.93 -4.46
CA ASN A 73 5.52 -13.03 -3.62
C ASN A 73 6.03 -12.92 -2.18
N LEU A 74 7.32 -12.63 -2.00
CA LEU A 74 7.91 -12.42 -0.66
C LEU A 74 7.28 -11.23 0.07
N VAL A 75 7.06 -10.12 -0.64
CA VAL A 75 6.44 -8.91 -0.10
C VAL A 75 4.98 -9.16 0.29
N THR A 76 4.22 -9.83 -0.57
CA THR A 76 2.83 -10.22 -0.26
C THR A 76 2.79 -11.09 0.99
N GLY A 77 3.68 -12.08 1.09
CA GLY A 77 3.81 -12.94 2.27
C GLY A 77 4.20 -12.17 3.53
N LEU A 78 5.12 -11.20 3.42
CA LEU A 78 5.54 -10.36 4.54
C LEU A 78 4.37 -9.56 5.15
N PHE A 79 3.55 -8.91 4.32
CA PHE A 79 2.47 -8.06 4.81
C PHE A 79 1.23 -8.83 5.27
N ASN A 80 1.14 -10.13 4.97
CA ASN A 80 0.10 -11.02 5.48
C ASN A 80 0.62 -11.98 6.57
N ALA A 81 1.89 -11.87 6.97
CA ALA A 81 2.49 -12.69 8.01
C ALA A 81 1.89 -12.38 9.38
N SER A 82 1.76 -13.41 10.24
CA SER A 82 1.51 -13.17 11.65
C SER A 82 2.70 -12.47 12.32
N GLU A 83 2.48 -11.93 13.53
CA GLU A 83 3.55 -11.30 14.31
C GLU A 83 4.76 -12.23 14.53
N LYS A 84 4.51 -13.53 14.70
CA LYS A 84 5.55 -14.56 14.90
C LYS A 84 6.37 -14.82 13.64
N GLU A 85 5.74 -14.71 12.47
CA GLU A 85 6.37 -15.00 11.17
C GLU A 85 7.05 -13.76 10.55
N THR A 86 6.62 -12.56 10.96
CA THR A 86 7.03 -11.28 10.37
C THR A 86 8.55 -11.14 10.29
N ASN A 87 9.28 -11.46 11.36
CA ASN A 87 10.75 -11.35 11.34
C ASN A 87 11.41 -12.33 10.35
N GLY A 88 10.86 -13.54 10.21
CA GLY A 88 11.33 -14.51 9.21
C GLY A 88 11.11 -13.99 7.80
N LYS A 89 9.92 -13.45 7.50
CA LYS A 89 9.61 -12.85 6.20
C LYS A 89 10.42 -11.60 5.89
N ILE A 90 10.73 -10.79 6.89
CA ILE A 90 11.69 -9.67 6.75
C ILE A 90 13.05 -10.18 6.30
N ASN A 91 13.52 -11.30 6.87
CA ASN A 91 14.81 -11.87 6.51
C ASN A 91 14.79 -12.49 5.10
N GLU A 92 13.69 -13.13 4.70
CA GLU A 92 13.51 -13.61 3.32
C GLU A 92 13.60 -12.45 2.30
N VAL A 93 12.91 -11.33 2.57
CA VAL A 93 13.03 -10.13 1.71
C VAL A 93 14.46 -9.60 1.71
N LYS A 94 15.12 -9.46 2.87
CA LYS A 94 16.52 -9.02 2.92
C LYS A 94 17.47 -9.93 2.15
N ALA A 95 17.27 -11.24 2.23
CA ALA A 95 18.09 -12.23 1.54
C ALA A 95 17.87 -12.21 0.03
N TYR A 96 16.70 -11.76 -0.43
CA TYR A 96 16.41 -11.58 -1.85
C TYR A 96 17.29 -10.51 -2.51
N ASN A 97 17.71 -9.48 -1.75
CA ASN A 97 18.46 -8.30 -2.19
C ASN A 97 19.39 -8.58 -3.39
N SER A 98 18.86 -8.36 -4.59
CA SER A 98 19.56 -8.54 -5.85
C SER A 98 20.25 -7.22 -6.18
N ASN A 99 21.54 -7.27 -6.51
CA ASN A 99 22.30 -6.08 -6.93
C ASN A 99 21.74 -5.41 -8.20
N GLN A 100 20.74 -6.03 -8.85
CA GLN A 100 20.08 -5.52 -10.06
C GLN A 100 18.89 -4.59 -9.77
N ILE A 101 18.37 -4.55 -8.53
CA ILE A 101 17.19 -3.76 -8.22
C ILE A 101 17.61 -2.38 -7.70
N ASP A 102 17.51 -1.38 -8.58
CA ASP A 102 17.63 0.02 -8.18
C ASP A 102 16.35 0.49 -7.47
N LEU A 103 16.43 0.58 -6.14
CA LEU A 103 15.29 0.99 -5.32
C LEU A 103 14.83 2.44 -5.57
N SER A 104 15.63 3.29 -6.21
CA SER A 104 15.19 4.63 -6.63
C SER A 104 14.14 4.60 -7.74
N LYS A 105 14.07 3.50 -8.50
CA LYS A 105 13.08 3.24 -9.56
C LYS A 105 11.99 2.26 -9.13
N ALA A 106 11.87 2.00 -7.83
CA ALA A 106 10.96 1.01 -7.28
C ALA A 106 9.86 1.64 -6.42
N TYR A 107 8.73 0.93 -6.39
CA TYR A 107 7.52 1.30 -5.67
C TYR A 107 7.02 0.11 -4.85
N LEU A 108 6.66 0.37 -3.60
CA LEU A 108 5.93 -0.53 -2.73
C LEU A 108 4.54 0.06 -2.47
N THR A 109 3.51 -0.55 -3.03
CA THR A 109 2.12 -0.14 -2.79
C THR A 109 1.47 -1.06 -1.76
N ILE A 110 0.76 -0.48 -0.80
CA ILE A 110 0.14 -1.21 0.31
C ILE A 110 -1.28 -0.69 0.49
N ALA A 111 -2.27 -1.58 0.49
CA ALA A 111 -3.67 -1.26 0.76
C ALA A 111 -4.25 -2.30 1.72
N GLY A 112 -4.83 -1.89 2.84
CA GLY A 112 -5.25 -2.85 3.86
C GLY A 112 -5.56 -2.25 5.21
N ASN A 113 -6.00 -3.09 6.15
CA ASN A 113 -6.09 -2.72 7.56
C ASN A 113 -4.70 -2.65 8.19
N ILE A 114 -3.93 -1.66 7.76
CA ILE A 114 -2.58 -1.35 8.21
C ILE A 114 -2.39 0.16 8.25
N THR A 115 -1.80 0.67 9.33
CA THR A 115 -1.52 2.11 9.46
C THR A 115 -0.30 2.49 8.64
N PRO A 116 -0.20 3.73 8.11
CA PRO A 116 1.00 4.21 7.43
C PRO A 116 2.28 4.08 8.27
N SER A 117 2.17 4.26 9.59
CA SER A 117 3.30 4.09 10.53
C SER A 117 3.76 2.63 10.62
N ALA A 118 2.84 1.68 10.73
CA ALA A 118 3.17 0.25 10.75
C ALA A 118 3.77 -0.20 9.42
N ALA A 119 3.17 0.22 8.31
CA ALA A 119 3.67 -0.05 6.97
C ALA A 119 5.10 0.51 6.77
N LYS A 120 5.35 1.74 7.22
CA LYS A 120 6.67 2.37 7.21
C LYS A 120 7.69 1.58 8.02
N ALA A 121 7.34 1.14 9.21
CA ALA A 121 8.23 0.35 10.06
C ALA A 121 8.60 -1.00 9.40
N ILE A 122 7.63 -1.70 8.81
CA ILE A 122 7.87 -2.97 8.10
C ILE A 122 8.75 -2.72 6.87
N ALA A 123 8.41 -1.73 6.05
CA ALA A 123 9.18 -1.38 4.85
C ALA A 123 10.62 -0.98 5.18
N GLN A 124 10.84 -0.17 6.22
CA GLN A 124 12.17 0.20 6.67
C GLN A 124 12.98 -1.01 7.14
N LYS A 125 12.37 -1.93 7.89
CA LYS A 125 13.06 -3.14 8.34
C LYS A 125 13.43 -4.06 7.18
N ALA A 126 12.54 -4.21 6.20
CA ALA A 126 12.74 -5.11 5.07
C ALA A 126 13.72 -4.53 4.03
N PHE A 127 13.57 -3.26 3.68
CA PHE A 127 14.28 -2.65 2.55
C PHE A 127 15.34 -1.63 2.95
N GLY A 128 15.30 -1.05 4.15
CA GLY A 128 16.11 0.14 4.49
C GLY A 128 17.63 -0.01 4.35
N ASN A 129 18.14 -1.25 4.39
CA ASN A 129 19.57 -1.56 4.25
C ASN A 129 19.95 -2.07 2.84
N TRP A 130 18.99 -2.16 1.91
CA TRP A 130 19.29 -2.46 0.52
C TRP A 130 20.07 -1.29 -0.08
N LYS A 131 21.13 -1.62 -0.81
CA LYS A 131 21.99 -0.64 -1.46
C LYS A 131 21.29 -0.10 -2.70
N GLY A 132 20.49 0.95 -2.54
CA GLY A 132 20.05 1.78 -3.67
C GLY A 132 21.22 2.63 -4.16
N ASN A 133 21.23 2.99 -5.45
CA ASN A 133 22.12 4.03 -5.93
C ASN A 133 21.66 5.34 -5.28
N THR A 134 22.37 5.82 -4.26
CA THR A 134 21.96 7.01 -3.50
C THR A 134 22.23 8.25 -4.33
N THR A 135 21.33 8.60 -5.24
CA THR A 135 21.23 9.98 -5.72
C THR A 135 20.36 10.76 -4.75
N THR A 136 21.03 11.64 -4.00
CA THR A 136 20.44 12.66 -3.16
C THR A 136 19.49 13.51 -3.99
N ASP A 137 18.18 13.41 -3.74
CA ASP A 137 17.19 14.29 -4.37
C ASP A 137 17.35 15.72 -3.82
N GLU A 138 17.99 16.58 -4.60
CA GLU A 138 17.75 18.02 -4.57
C GLU A 138 16.32 18.28 -5.05
N SER A 139 15.36 18.35 -4.13
CA SER A 139 14.07 18.99 -4.38
C SER A 139 13.43 19.47 -3.07
N SER A 140 14.18 20.31 -2.35
CA SER A 140 13.56 21.40 -1.60
C SER A 140 14.09 22.72 -2.18
N LYS A 141 13.35 23.29 -3.12
CA LYS A 141 13.31 24.73 -3.32
C LYS A 141 11.94 25.14 -3.80
#